data_AF-A0A9E0KRS0-F1
#
_entry.id   AF-A0A9E0KRS0-F1
#
_cell.length_a   1.000
_cell.length_b   1.000
_cell.length_c   1.000
_cell.angle_alpha   90.00
_cell.angle_beta   90.00
_cell.angle_gamma   90.00
#
_symmetry.space_group_name_H-M   'P 1'
#
loop_
_entity.id
_entity.type
_entity.pdbx_description
1 polymer ?
#
loop_
_entity_poly.entity_id
_entity_poly.type
_entity_poly.pdbx_seq_one_letter_code
_entity_poly.pdbx_strand_id
1 'polypeptide(L)'
;MTDQQPEGISRRNFLRLAGVTVAAAVATGGGAAYLKRFEKAPIISTGQPLPPVYPTSAPIVSDIIPTQPAGDDVLARLAASQAEVMRLQATNDQLQRDLAALQSAEGEGRVARDTLSLELDEARNRLGVLGGLVALYQQLDAADMGDIIENGLGVVGEKLADLAGGVPSLVAGLDAGDLALGQVEAHLPLLENGRSWAEAQGIKLRGFYGEVEERLRQAVDRVGDFFEMLASWFEGLRKWLPFGAGDKAANVMAALTSLLAETPATLSGLDVNVSQPLDVWLRRIEGEPALTRILVKPVRDEVLSRGRMIADQAGTAATTYEASLAAPARAALANRQALRQQIIDYRTQNQV
;
A
#
# COMPACT_ATOMS: atom_id res chain seq x y z
N MET A 1 -23.21 38.66 21.41
CA MET A 1 -22.77 39.10 20.07
C MET A 1 -21.40 39.72 20.30
N THR A 2 -20.25 39.22 19.87
CA THR A 2 -19.76 38.21 18.89
C THR A 2 -18.23 38.42 19.01
N ASP A 3 -17.28 37.50 18.89
CA ASP A 3 -17.18 36.10 18.50
C ASP A 3 -15.93 35.55 19.21
N GLN A 4 -16.01 34.32 19.73
CA GLN A 4 -14.85 33.57 20.19
C GLN A 4 -14.18 32.92 18.98
N GLN A 5 -12.90 33.21 18.77
CA GLN A 5 -12.03 32.49 17.83
C GLN A 5 -11.75 31.07 18.37
N PRO A 6 -11.99 29.99 17.61
CA PRO A 6 -11.44 28.69 17.93
C PRO A 6 -10.03 28.54 17.34
N GLU A 7 -9.14 28.04 18.20
CA GLU A 7 -7.73 27.76 17.97
C GLU A 7 -7.48 26.88 16.74
N GLY A 8 -6.54 27.33 15.89
CA GLY A 8 -6.07 26.59 14.74
C GLY A 8 -5.23 25.39 15.17
N ILE A 9 -5.72 24.19 14.87
CA ILE A 9 -4.99 22.94 15.03
C ILE A 9 -3.82 22.90 14.03
N SER A 10 -2.60 22.94 14.57
CA SER A 10 -1.34 22.87 13.85
C SER A 10 -1.13 21.51 13.17
N ARG A 11 -1.00 21.51 11.83
CA ARG A 11 -0.80 20.35 10.95
C ARG A 11 0.48 19.53 11.24
N ARG A 12 1.32 19.96 12.18
CA ARG A 12 2.57 19.29 12.57
C ARG A 12 2.42 18.24 13.68
N ASN A 13 1.30 18.20 14.40
CA ASN A 13 1.05 17.15 15.40
C ASN A 13 0.32 15.91 14.84
N PHE A 14 -0.16 15.94 13.59
CA PHE A 14 -0.86 14.81 12.97
C PHE A 14 0.10 13.72 12.43
N LEU A 15 1.37 14.05 12.18
CA LEU A 15 2.36 13.08 11.65
C LEU A 15 3.17 12.36 12.74
N ARG A 16 2.93 12.65 14.02
CA ARG A 16 3.59 11.94 15.14
C ARG A 16 2.77 10.82 15.78
N LEU A 17 1.52 10.61 15.36
CA LEU A 17 0.63 9.58 15.93
C LEU A 17 0.39 8.36 15.02
N ALA A 18 1.04 8.27 13.86
CA ALA A 18 0.92 7.13 12.94
C ALA A 18 2.06 6.09 13.08
N GLY A 19 2.94 6.24 14.07
CA GLY A 19 4.20 5.50 14.16
C GLY A 19 4.27 4.34 15.15
N VAL A 20 3.25 4.06 15.97
CA VAL A 20 3.35 3.01 16.99
C VAL A 20 2.02 2.30 17.21
N THR A 21 1.77 1.20 16.51
CA THR A 21 1.13 -0.03 17.06
C THR A 21 1.06 -1.12 15.98
N VAL A 22 2.16 -1.85 15.82
CA VAL A 22 2.17 -3.19 15.23
C VAL A 22 2.84 -4.10 16.24
N ALA A 23 2.04 -4.87 17.00
CA ALA A 23 2.42 -6.19 17.50
C ALA A 23 1.23 -6.89 18.20
N ALA A 24 0.87 -8.03 17.63
CA ALA A 24 0.43 -9.27 18.27
C ALA A 24 -0.86 -9.32 19.11
N ALA A 25 -1.87 -10.03 18.60
CA ALA A 25 -2.50 -11.14 19.31
C ALA A 25 -3.29 -12.03 18.34
N VAL A 26 -2.65 -13.10 17.86
CA VAL A 26 -3.34 -14.32 17.43
C VAL A 26 -3.60 -15.12 18.70
N ALA A 27 -4.87 -15.27 19.10
CA ALA A 27 -5.33 -16.35 19.97
C ALA A 27 -6.86 -16.47 19.89
N THR A 28 -7.28 -17.60 19.34
CA THR A 28 -8.56 -18.31 19.48
C THR A 28 -9.53 -17.86 20.59
N GLY A 29 -10.81 -17.79 20.22
CA GLY A 29 -11.89 -18.40 21.00
C GLY A 29 -12.87 -17.47 21.71
N GLY A 30 -14.13 -17.50 21.24
CA GLY A 30 -15.31 -17.54 22.11
C GLY A 30 -15.95 -16.21 22.56
N GLY A 31 -17.24 -16.06 22.24
CA GLY A 31 -18.22 -15.63 23.25
C GLY A 31 -18.88 -14.26 23.09
N ALA A 32 -20.20 -14.33 22.84
CA ALA A 32 -21.27 -13.48 23.40
C ALA A 32 -21.53 -12.05 22.84
N ALA A 33 -22.60 -12.00 22.03
CA ALA A 33 -23.84 -11.25 22.27
C ALA A 33 -23.79 -9.78 22.75
N TYR A 34 -24.35 -8.89 21.93
CA TYR A 34 -25.20 -7.81 22.43
C TYR A 34 -26.38 -7.57 21.46
N LEU A 35 -27.53 -8.13 21.83
CA LEU A 35 -28.81 -7.92 21.16
C LEU A 35 -29.43 -6.60 21.62
N LYS A 36 -29.70 -5.68 20.68
CA LYS A 36 -30.66 -4.60 20.90
C LYS A 36 -32.04 -5.06 20.42
N ARG A 37 -32.92 -5.20 21.41
CA ARG A 37 -34.34 -5.54 21.30
C ARG A 37 -35.13 -4.27 21.01
N PHE A 38 -35.94 -4.26 19.95
CA PHE A 38 -37.11 -3.39 19.83
C PHE A 38 -38.30 -4.18 19.28
N GLU A 39 -39.44 -3.89 19.87
CA GLU A 39 -40.74 -4.54 19.80
C GLU A 39 -41.47 -4.32 18.47
N LYS A 40 -42.26 -5.31 18.02
CA LYS A 40 -43.74 -5.25 18.01
C LYS A 40 -44.36 -6.47 17.32
N ALA A 41 -45.34 -7.08 17.99
CA ALA A 41 -46.32 -7.97 17.39
C ALA A 41 -47.36 -7.18 16.57
N PRO A 42 -48.12 -7.86 15.70
CA PRO A 42 -49.53 -8.00 16.04
C PRO A 42 -50.11 -9.41 15.86
N ILE A 43 -51.17 -9.61 16.64
CA ILE A 43 -52.04 -10.79 16.77
C ILE A 43 -53.03 -10.82 15.60
N ILE A 44 -53.30 -12.00 15.02
CA ILE A 44 -54.61 -12.32 14.43
C ILE A 44 -55.00 -13.74 14.86
N SER A 45 -56.18 -13.82 15.46
CA SER A 45 -56.90 -15.02 15.89
C SER A 45 -58.05 -15.29 14.92
N THR A 46 -58.18 -16.53 14.45
CA THR A 46 -59.42 -17.23 14.00
C THR A 46 -58.96 -18.68 13.77
N GLY A 47 -59.65 -19.77 14.04
CA GLY A 47 -60.99 -20.12 14.47
C GLY A 47 -61.06 -21.65 14.26
N GLN A 48 -61.63 -22.38 15.22
CA GLN A 48 -61.55 -23.84 15.37
C GLN A 48 -62.61 -24.59 14.50
N PRO A 49 -62.83 -25.93 14.60
CA PRO A 49 -62.74 -26.90 13.50
C PRO A 49 -64.08 -27.58 13.12
N LEU A 50 -64.14 -28.35 12.03
CA LEU A 50 -65.23 -29.31 11.74
C LEU A 50 -64.72 -30.54 10.96
N PRO A 51 -65.02 -31.78 11.40
CA PRO A 51 -64.80 -33.01 10.61
C PRO A 51 -66.12 -33.54 9.98
N PRO A 52 -66.12 -34.16 8.79
CA PRO A 52 -67.25 -34.98 8.32
C PRO A 52 -67.03 -36.48 8.65
N VAL A 53 -67.87 -37.08 9.49
CA VAL A 53 -69.04 -37.94 9.17
C VAL A 53 -68.68 -39.26 8.46
N TYR A 54 -68.73 -40.36 9.21
CA TYR A 54 -68.76 -41.74 8.70
C TYR A 54 -70.21 -42.19 8.46
N PRO A 55 -70.54 -42.88 7.35
CA PRO A 55 -71.79 -43.61 7.24
C PRO A 55 -71.65 -45.03 7.82
N THR A 56 -72.45 -45.32 8.84
CA THR A 56 -72.75 -46.65 9.38
C THR A 56 -73.73 -47.37 8.46
N SER A 57 -73.32 -48.46 7.82
CA SER A 57 -74.21 -49.39 7.12
C SER A 57 -74.67 -50.50 8.07
N ALA A 58 -75.98 -50.58 8.33
CA ALA A 58 -76.61 -51.69 9.04
C ALA A 58 -76.74 -52.94 8.13
N PRO A 59 -76.65 -54.16 8.67
CA PRO A 59 -76.90 -55.37 7.90
C PRO A 59 -78.41 -55.59 7.67
N ILE A 60 -78.77 -55.91 6.42
CA ILE A 60 -80.10 -56.39 6.03
C ILE A 60 -80.19 -57.85 6.47
N VAL A 61 -81.01 -58.13 7.48
CA VAL A 61 -81.44 -59.49 7.83
C VAL A 61 -82.54 -59.88 6.83
N SER A 62 -82.23 -60.80 5.92
CA SER A 62 -83.26 -61.48 5.13
C SER A 62 -83.81 -62.65 5.93
N ASP A 63 -85.03 -62.47 6.41
CA ASP A 63 -85.86 -63.47 7.04
C ASP A 63 -86.46 -64.35 5.93
N ILE A 64 -85.93 -65.57 5.76
CA ILE A 64 -86.55 -66.60 4.92
C ILE A 64 -86.85 -67.78 5.83
N ILE A 65 -88.10 -67.83 6.29
CA ILE A 65 -88.71 -69.01 6.86
C ILE A 65 -89.27 -69.83 5.69
N PRO A 66 -88.84 -71.07 5.46
CA PRO A 66 -89.72 -72.04 4.84
C PRO A 66 -90.48 -72.79 5.93
N THR A 67 -91.71 -73.12 5.61
CA THR A 67 -92.62 -74.02 6.30
C THR A 67 -92.15 -75.47 6.23
N GLN A 68 -92.45 -76.24 7.27
CA GLN A 68 -92.02 -77.62 7.52
C GLN A 68 -93.20 -78.58 7.32
N PRO A 69 -92.98 -79.81 6.82
CA PRO A 69 -93.87 -80.92 7.08
C PRO A 69 -93.20 -82.03 7.93
N ALA A 70 -94.00 -82.58 8.85
CA ALA A 70 -93.97 -83.91 9.45
C ALA A 70 -92.63 -84.63 9.76
N GLY A 71 -92.37 -84.81 11.07
CA GLY A 71 -92.00 -86.11 11.66
C GLY A 71 -90.53 -86.51 11.67
N ASP A 72 -89.91 -86.67 10.50
CA ASP A 72 -88.48 -87.02 10.34
C ASP A 72 -87.65 -85.82 9.82
N ASP A 73 -88.32 -84.76 9.39
CA ASP A 73 -87.73 -83.58 8.72
C ASP A 73 -87.28 -82.48 9.70
N VAL A 74 -87.59 -82.64 10.99
CA VAL A 74 -87.15 -81.71 12.07
C VAL A 74 -85.69 -81.93 12.42
N LEU A 75 -85.23 -83.19 12.44
CA LEU A 75 -83.82 -83.52 12.61
C LEU A 75 -82.99 -83.14 11.37
N ALA A 76 -83.54 -83.32 10.17
CA ALA A 76 -82.90 -82.86 8.93
C ALA A 76 -82.80 -81.33 8.85
N ARG A 77 -83.85 -80.59 9.25
CA ARG A 77 -83.80 -79.12 9.40
C ARG A 77 -82.86 -78.66 10.49
N LEU A 78 -82.83 -79.34 11.64
CA LEU A 78 -81.90 -79.00 12.70
C LEU A 78 -80.46 -79.23 12.23
N ALA A 79 -80.18 -80.37 11.58
CA ALA A 79 -78.88 -80.66 10.98
C ALA A 79 -78.49 -79.66 9.88
N ALA A 80 -79.43 -79.25 9.01
CA ALA A 80 -79.21 -78.22 8.00
C ALA A 80 -78.96 -76.84 8.63
N SER A 81 -79.73 -76.47 9.66
CA SER A 81 -79.52 -75.23 10.43
C SER A 81 -78.19 -75.25 11.18
N GLN A 82 -77.77 -76.41 11.71
CA GLN A 82 -76.53 -76.58 12.43
C GLN A 82 -75.33 -76.55 11.48
N ALA A 83 -75.47 -77.09 10.27
CA ALA A 83 -74.51 -76.94 9.18
C ALA A 83 -74.42 -75.48 8.69
N GLU A 84 -75.53 -74.76 8.64
CA GLU A 84 -75.55 -73.33 8.28
C GLU A 84 -74.93 -72.45 9.37
N VAL A 85 -75.16 -72.75 10.64
CA VAL A 85 -74.48 -72.09 11.77
C VAL A 85 -72.97 -72.35 11.73
N MET A 86 -72.53 -73.58 11.48
CA MET A 86 -71.11 -73.91 11.28
C MET A 86 -70.51 -73.14 10.09
N ARG A 87 -71.26 -73.00 8.99
CA ARG A 87 -70.83 -72.23 7.81
C ARG A 87 -70.73 -70.74 8.11
N LEU A 88 -71.70 -70.17 8.82
CA LEU A 88 -71.71 -68.77 9.23
C LEU A 88 -70.63 -68.48 10.27
N GLN A 89 -70.32 -69.43 11.17
CA GLN A 89 -69.18 -69.34 12.07
C GLN A 89 -67.86 -69.35 11.29
N ALA A 90 -67.67 -70.31 10.38
CA ALA A 90 -66.47 -70.35 9.54
C ALA A 90 -66.30 -69.06 8.69
N THR A 91 -67.41 -68.49 8.20
CA THR A 91 -67.41 -67.23 7.45
C THR A 91 -67.07 -66.04 8.34
N ASN A 92 -67.61 -65.97 9.57
CA ASN A 92 -67.23 -64.95 10.55
C ASN A 92 -65.77 -65.06 10.95
N ASP A 93 -65.26 -66.28 11.19
CA ASP A 93 -63.85 -66.51 11.53
C ASP A 93 -62.91 -66.12 10.39
N GLN A 94 -63.37 -66.25 9.14
CA GLN A 94 -62.64 -65.78 7.96
C GLN A 94 -62.65 -64.25 7.88
N LEU A 95 -63.82 -63.62 8.03
CA LEU A 95 -63.93 -62.15 8.04
C LEU A 95 -63.16 -61.50 9.20
N GLN A 96 -63.11 -62.14 10.37
CA GLN A 96 -62.31 -61.67 11.51
C GLN A 96 -60.81 -61.75 11.22
N ARG A 97 -60.34 -62.81 10.54
CA ARG A 97 -58.95 -62.92 10.10
C ARG A 97 -58.60 -61.88 9.04
N ASP A 98 -59.50 -61.64 8.08
CA ASP A 98 -59.31 -60.60 7.06
C ASP A 98 -59.29 -59.20 7.69
N LEU A 99 -60.16 -58.92 8.66
CA LEU A 99 -60.13 -57.67 9.44
C LEU A 99 -58.83 -57.52 10.23
N ALA A 100 -58.36 -58.57 10.89
CA ALA A 100 -57.09 -58.55 11.62
C ALA A 100 -55.90 -58.32 10.68
N ALA A 101 -55.91 -58.94 9.49
CA ALA A 101 -54.88 -58.74 8.46
C ALA A 101 -54.92 -57.30 7.90
N LEU A 102 -56.10 -56.73 7.66
CA LEU A 102 -56.26 -55.34 7.24
C LEU A 102 -55.83 -54.36 8.34
N GLN A 103 -56.17 -54.62 9.61
CA GLN A 103 -55.72 -53.81 10.74
C GLN A 103 -54.20 -53.85 10.90
N SER A 104 -53.58 -55.01 10.69
CA SER A 104 -52.13 -55.17 10.65
C SER A 104 -51.50 -54.35 9.51
N ALA A 105 -52.04 -54.47 8.30
CA ALA A 105 -51.55 -53.74 7.12
C ALA A 105 -51.75 -52.22 7.25
N GLU A 106 -52.85 -51.75 7.85
CA GLU A 106 -53.04 -50.34 8.18
C GLU A 106 -52.05 -49.87 9.25
N GLY A 107 -51.76 -50.70 10.25
CA GLY A 107 -50.74 -50.43 11.27
C GLY A 107 -49.36 -50.22 10.66
N GLU A 108 -48.93 -51.14 9.79
CA GLU A 108 -47.67 -51.02 9.04
C GLU A 108 -47.65 -49.79 8.12
N GLY A 109 -48.75 -49.51 7.42
CA GLY A 109 -48.89 -48.32 6.58
C GLY A 109 -48.83 -47.00 7.36
N ARG A 110 -49.37 -46.95 8.58
CA ARG A 110 -49.25 -45.79 9.49
C ARG A 110 -47.81 -45.62 9.96
N VAL A 111 -47.15 -46.69 10.41
CA VAL A 111 -45.75 -46.65 10.82
C VAL A 111 -44.85 -46.18 9.67
N ALA A 112 -45.05 -46.69 8.44
CA ALA A 112 -44.28 -46.26 7.27
C ALA A 112 -44.49 -44.76 6.95
N ARG A 113 -45.73 -44.26 7.05
CA ARG A 113 -46.03 -42.83 6.88
C ARG A 113 -45.40 -41.96 7.95
N ASP A 114 -45.46 -42.39 9.22
CA ASP A 114 -44.85 -41.68 10.33
C ASP A 114 -43.33 -41.60 10.15
N THR A 115 -42.70 -42.70 9.69
CA THR A 115 -41.27 -42.77 9.39
C THR A 115 -40.89 -41.82 8.26
N LEU A 116 -41.65 -41.83 7.15
CA LEU A 116 -41.42 -40.91 6.03
C LEU A 116 -41.65 -39.44 6.43
N SER A 117 -42.60 -39.17 7.32
CA SER A 117 -42.85 -37.80 7.80
C SER A 117 -41.68 -37.28 8.64
N LEU A 118 -41.12 -38.14 9.51
CA LEU A 118 -39.90 -37.86 10.27
C LEU A 118 -38.70 -37.61 9.37
N GLU A 119 -38.49 -38.45 8.34
CA GLU A 119 -37.40 -38.26 7.37
C GLU A 119 -37.55 -36.94 6.60
N LEU A 120 -38.78 -36.57 6.24
CA LEU A 120 -39.07 -35.34 5.50
C LEU A 120 -38.88 -34.10 6.38
N ASP A 121 -39.27 -34.17 7.65
CA ASP A 121 -39.01 -33.10 8.63
C ASP A 121 -37.51 -32.97 8.96
N GLU A 122 -36.78 -34.08 9.02
CA GLU A 122 -35.33 -34.06 9.15
C GLU A 122 -34.65 -33.46 7.92
N ALA A 123 -35.07 -33.83 6.71
CA ALA A 123 -34.59 -33.25 5.46
C ALA A 123 -34.89 -31.74 5.39
N ARG A 124 -36.08 -31.31 5.83
CA ARG A 124 -36.44 -29.88 5.92
C ARG A 124 -35.57 -29.13 6.93
N ASN A 125 -35.30 -29.72 8.10
CA ASN A 125 -34.40 -29.12 9.08
C ASN A 125 -32.97 -28.99 8.52
N ARG A 126 -32.46 -30.03 7.86
CA ARG A 126 -31.13 -29.99 7.21
C ARG A 126 -31.08 -28.93 6.12
N LEU A 127 -32.12 -28.81 5.29
CA LEU A 127 -32.25 -27.75 4.29
C LEU A 127 -32.28 -26.36 4.94
N GLY A 128 -32.98 -26.20 6.06
CA GLY A 128 -33.01 -24.94 6.82
C GLY A 128 -31.64 -24.54 7.37
N VAL A 129 -30.89 -25.48 7.95
CA VAL A 129 -29.53 -25.24 8.45
C VAL A 129 -28.57 -24.89 7.30
N LEU A 130 -28.62 -25.62 6.18
CA LEU A 130 -27.83 -25.32 4.99
C LEU A 130 -28.20 -23.95 4.39
N GLY A 131 -29.49 -23.62 4.34
CA GLY A 131 -29.98 -22.31 3.91
C GLY A 131 -29.46 -21.17 4.80
N GLY A 132 -29.45 -21.37 6.12
CA GLY A 132 -28.90 -20.41 7.08
C GLY A 132 -27.38 -20.22 6.92
N LEU A 133 -26.63 -21.31 6.72
CA LEU A 133 -25.19 -21.25 6.42
C LEU A 133 -24.91 -20.51 5.11
N VAL A 134 -25.69 -20.79 4.06
CA VAL A 134 -25.60 -20.08 2.78
C VAL A 134 -25.89 -18.59 2.98
N ALA A 135 -26.91 -18.22 3.75
CA ALA A 135 -27.22 -16.82 4.05
C ALA A 135 -26.09 -16.12 4.81
N LEU A 136 -25.46 -16.79 5.79
CA LEU A 136 -24.29 -16.26 6.50
C LEU A 136 -23.08 -16.10 5.56
N TYR A 137 -22.82 -17.07 4.68
CA TYR A 137 -21.79 -16.94 3.65
C TYR A 137 -22.08 -15.79 2.70
N GLN A 138 -23.34 -15.60 2.30
CA GLN A 138 -23.75 -14.47 1.47
C GLN A 138 -23.64 -13.14 2.19
N GLN A 139 -23.89 -13.08 3.49
CA GLN A 139 -23.75 -11.85 4.27
C GLN A 139 -22.28 -11.50 4.48
N LEU A 140 -21.43 -12.49 4.72
CA LEU A 140 -19.97 -12.33 4.76
C LEU A 140 -19.43 -11.91 3.37
N ASP A 141 -20.00 -12.46 2.30
CA ASP A 141 -19.63 -12.12 0.94
C ASP A 141 -20.13 -10.71 0.56
N ALA A 142 -21.35 -10.33 0.97
CA ALA A 142 -21.92 -9.00 0.76
C ALA A 142 -21.23 -7.90 1.59
N ALA A 143 -20.48 -8.25 2.64
CA ALA A 143 -19.54 -7.33 3.24
C ALA A 143 -18.49 -6.97 2.18
N ASP A 144 -18.54 -5.72 1.74
CA ASP A 144 -17.89 -5.23 0.52
C ASP A 144 -16.37 -5.01 0.68
N MET A 145 -15.69 -6.04 1.20
CA MET A 145 -14.24 -6.02 1.36
C MET A 145 -13.53 -6.04 0.00
N GLY A 146 -14.19 -6.50 -1.06
CA GLY A 146 -13.63 -6.54 -2.40
C GLY A 146 -13.28 -5.14 -2.90
N ASP A 147 -14.26 -4.24 -2.89
CA ASP A 147 -14.08 -2.86 -3.34
C ASP A 147 -13.08 -2.10 -2.45
N ILE A 148 -13.09 -2.35 -1.14
CA ILE A 148 -12.11 -1.73 -0.22
C ILE A 148 -10.68 -2.20 -0.53
N ILE A 149 -10.49 -3.50 -0.77
CA ILE A 149 -9.19 -4.08 -1.11
C ILE A 149 -8.74 -3.60 -2.49
N GLU A 150 -9.63 -3.59 -3.48
CA GLU A 150 -9.32 -3.15 -4.84
C GLU A 150 -8.94 -1.67 -4.88
N ASN A 151 -9.73 -0.81 -4.23
CA ASN A 151 -9.41 0.61 -4.12
C ASN A 151 -8.12 0.85 -3.33
N GLY A 152 -7.92 0.13 -2.21
CA GLY A 152 -6.69 0.23 -1.41
C GLY A 152 -5.45 -0.19 -2.19
N LEU A 153 -5.54 -1.29 -2.95
CA LEU A 153 -4.48 -1.72 -3.85
C LEU A 153 -4.26 -0.72 -4.99
N GLY A 154 -5.33 -0.16 -5.56
CA GLY A 154 -5.22 0.87 -6.60
C GLY A 154 -4.42 2.08 -6.12
N VAL A 155 -4.76 2.62 -4.95
CA VAL A 155 -4.09 3.81 -4.37
C VAL A 155 -2.62 3.54 -4.05
N VAL A 156 -2.30 2.39 -3.45
CA VAL A 156 -0.91 2.02 -3.13
C VAL A 156 -0.13 1.77 -4.42
N GLY A 157 -0.73 1.07 -5.38
CA GLY A 157 -0.15 0.79 -6.69
C GLY A 157 0.16 2.06 -7.48
N GLU A 158 -0.73 3.05 -7.48
CA GLU A 158 -0.50 4.35 -8.12
C GLU A 158 0.72 5.05 -7.50
N LYS A 159 0.82 5.12 -6.17
CA LYS A 159 1.95 5.77 -5.50
C LYS A 159 3.27 5.04 -5.71
N LEU A 160 3.25 3.71 -5.80
CA LEU A 160 4.42 2.91 -6.16
C LEU A 160 4.79 3.08 -7.62
N ALA A 161 3.82 3.20 -8.52
CA ALA A 161 4.06 3.48 -9.93
C ALA A 161 4.64 4.88 -10.15
N ASP A 162 4.13 5.90 -9.45
CA ASP A 162 4.70 7.26 -9.44
C ASP A 162 6.15 7.23 -8.96
N LEU A 163 6.41 6.53 -7.85
CA LEU A 163 7.75 6.37 -7.29
C LEU A 163 8.69 5.67 -8.28
N ALA A 164 8.26 4.54 -8.86
CA ALA A 164 9.03 3.79 -9.85
C ALA A 164 9.24 4.59 -11.14
N GLY A 165 8.27 5.40 -11.55
CA GLY A 165 8.39 6.32 -12.69
C GLY A 165 9.41 7.44 -12.45
N GLY A 166 9.63 7.84 -11.20
CA GLY A 166 10.66 8.80 -10.80
C GLY A 166 12.07 8.21 -10.66
N VAL A 167 12.21 6.89 -10.58
CA VAL A 167 13.51 6.22 -10.42
C VAL A 167 14.48 6.53 -11.57
N PRO A 168 14.09 6.45 -12.86
CA PRO A 168 15.01 6.72 -13.97
C PRO A 168 15.61 8.14 -13.95
N SER A 169 14.82 9.15 -13.61
CA SER A 169 15.31 10.54 -13.53
C SER A 169 16.23 10.74 -12.33
N LEU A 170 15.93 10.09 -11.19
CA LEU A 170 16.83 10.06 -10.03
C LEU A 170 18.17 9.41 -10.39
N VAL A 171 18.16 8.23 -11.01
CA VAL A 171 19.39 7.52 -11.42
C VAL A 171 20.21 8.38 -12.39
N ALA A 172 19.57 8.98 -13.39
CA ALA A 172 20.25 9.90 -14.31
C ALA A 172 20.89 11.10 -13.59
N GLY A 173 20.21 11.66 -12.58
CA GLY A 173 20.74 12.73 -11.75
C GLY A 173 21.93 12.29 -10.90
N LEU A 174 21.89 11.07 -10.35
CA LEU A 174 23.00 10.48 -9.59
C LEU A 174 24.22 10.23 -10.49
N ASP A 175 24.01 9.73 -11.70
CA ASP A 175 25.09 9.51 -12.68
C ASP A 175 25.72 10.82 -13.16
N ALA A 176 24.90 11.85 -13.39
CA ALA A 176 25.39 13.19 -13.69
C ALA A 176 26.20 13.77 -12.51
N GLY A 177 25.75 13.53 -11.27
CA GLY A 177 26.47 13.92 -10.05
C GLY A 177 27.82 13.22 -9.93
N ASP A 178 27.88 11.91 -10.18
CA ASP A 178 29.11 11.12 -10.12
C ASP A 178 30.12 11.58 -11.18
N LEU A 179 29.64 11.86 -12.40
CA LEU A 179 30.45 12.44 -13.47
C LEU A 179 30.99 13.82 -13.09
N ALA A 180 30.16 14.70 -12.52
CA ALA A 180 30.59 16.02 -12.09
C ALA A 180 31.65 15.95 -10.98
N LEU A 181 31.48 15.05 -10.01
CA LEU A 181 32.49 14.80 -8.98
C LEU A 181 33.80 14.27 -9.58
N GLY A 182 33.72 13.34 -10.54
CA GLY A 182 34.88 12.85 -11.27
C GLY A 182 35.62 13.96 -12.04
N GLN A 183 34.87 14.90 -12.63
CA GLN A 183 35.47 16.08 -13.26
C GLN A 183 36.18 16.96 -12.23
N VAL A 184 35.58 17.24 -11.07
CA VAL A 184 36.22 18.01 -9.99
C VAL A 184 37.54 17.35 -9.57
N GLU A 185 37.54 16.03 -9.35
CA GLU A 185 38.75 15.28 -9.00
C GLU A 185 39.82 15.35 -10.10
N ALA A 186 39.42 15.27 -11.37
CA ALA A 186 40.34 15.38 -12.50
C ALA A 186 40.98 16.78 -12.62
N HIS A 187 40.31 17.83 -12.13
CA HIS A 187 40.85 19.20 -12.14
C HIS A 187 41.69 19.54 -10.90
N LEU A 188 41.66 18.72 -9.84
CA LEU A 188 42.46 18.97 -8.64
C LEU A 188 43.97 19.06 -8.91
N PRO A 189 44.59 18.16 -9.70
CA PRO A 189 46.01 18.30 -10.06
C PRO A 189 46.32 19.60 -10.80
N LEU A 190 45.39 20.06 -11.66
CA LEU A 190 45.55 21.35 -12.36
C LEU A 190 45.49 22.52 -11.39
N LEU A 191 44.62 22.47 -10.38
CA LEU A 191 44.53 23.47 -9.32
C LEU A 191 45.80 23.49 -8.44
N GLU A 192 46.35 22.31 -8.12
CA GLU A 192 47.63 22.19 -7.40
C GLU A 192 48.80 22.78 -8.20
N ASN A 193 48.85 22.48 -9.51
CA ASN A 193 49.83 23.06 -10.42
C ASN A 193 49.66 24.59 -10.54
N GLY A 194 48.43 25.08 -10.68
CA GLY A 194 48.12 26.51 -10.74
C GLY A 194 48.52 27.25 -9.47
N ARG A 195 48.26 26.64 -8.30
CA ARG A 195 48.68 27.17 -6.99
C ARG A 195 50.21 27.26 -6.89
N SER A 196 50.93 26.18 -7.18
CA SER A 196 52.40 26.18 -7.10
C SER A 196 53.03 27.20 -8.07
N TRP A 197 52.44 27.37 -9.24
CA TRP A 197 52.84 28.43 -10.18
C TRP A 197 52.58 29.82 -9.60
N ALA A 198 51.39 30.07 -9.02
CA ALA A 198 51.03 31.36 -8.44
C ALA A 198 51.95 31.72 -7.26
N GLU A 199 52.27 30.75 -6.41
CA GLU A 199 53.23 30.91 -5.32
C GLU A 199 54.62 31.29 -5.85
N ALA A 200 55.12 30.57 -6.85
CA ALA A 200 56.41 30.86 -7.47
C ALA A 200 56.46 32.27 -8.11
N GLN A 201 55.37 32.71 -8.76
CA GLN A 201 55.28 34.07 -9.30
C GLN A 201 55.19 35.12 -8.19
N GLY A 202 54.44 34.85 -7.12
CA GLY A 202 54.32 35.73 -5.96
C GLY A 202 55.66 35.94 -5.25
N ILE A 203 56.51 34.91 -5.17
CA ILE A 203 57.88 35.02 -4.65
C ILE A 203 58.75 35.88 -5.58
N LYS A 204 58.71 35.63 -6.89
CA LYS A 204 59.47 36.43 -7.89
C LYS A 204 59.08 37.89 -7.87
N LEU A 205 57.77 38.19 -7.86
CA LEU A 205 57.26 39.55 -7.80
C LEU A 205 57.70 40.24 -6.50
N ARG A 206 57.54 39.61 -5.33
CA ARG A 206 58.06 40.16 -4.06
C ARG A 206 59.56 40.41 -4.10
N GLY A 207 60.34 39.53 -4.74
CA GLY A 207 61.77 39.73 -4.96
C GLY A 207 62.07 40.95 -5.84
N PHE A 208 61.43 41.09 -6.99
CA PHE A 208 61.58 42.26 -7.87
C PHE A 208 61.17 43.55 -7.16
N TYR A 209 60.07 43.54 -6.41
CA TYR A 209 59.64 44.68 -5.62
C TYR A 209 60.65 45.05 -4.54
N GLY A 210 61.19 44.05 -3.82
CA GLY A 210 62.23 44.27 -2.83
C GLY A 210 63.52 44.82 -3.44
N GLU A 211 63.94 44.33 -4.60
CA GLU A 211 65.10 44.86 -5.32
C GLU A 211 64.88 46.29 -5.82
N VAL A 212 63.68 46.60 -6.32
CA VAL A 212 63.32 47.97 -6.75
C VAL A 212 63.24 48.89 -5.54
N GLU A 213 62.66 48.46 -4.43
CA GLU A 213 62.61 49.22 -3.18
C GLU A 213 64.00 49.47 -2.62
N GLU A 214 64.89 48.47 -2.63
CA GLU A 214 66.27 48.59 -2.16
C GLU A 214 67.09 49.50 -3.07
N ARG A 215 66.96 49.37 -4.40
CA ARG A 215 67.59 50.31 -5.35
C ARG A 215 67.05 51.72 -5.20
N LEU A 216 65.74 51.87 -4.94
CA LEU A 216 65.15 53.16 -4.62
C LEU A 216 65.71 53.69 -3.31
N ARG A 217 65.83 52.88 -2.25
CA ARG A 217 66.45 53.31 -0.97
C ARG A 217 67.91 53.72 -1.15
N GLN A 218 68.72 52.96 -1.89
CA GLN A 218 70.11 53.31 -2.18
C GLN A 218 70.23 54.56 -3.07
N ALA A 219 69.30 54.73 -4.03
CA ALA A 219 69.18 55.97 -4.77
C ALA A 219 68.67 57.11 -3.90
N VAL A 220 67.85 56.81 -2.88
CA VAL A 220 67.28 57.75 -1.92
C VAL A 220 68.30 58.20 -0.85
N ASP A 221 69.23 57.36 -0.47
CA ASP A 221 70.41 57.79 0.30
C ASP A 221 71.38 58.61 -0.55
N ARG A 222 71.29 58.49 -1.88
CA ARG A 222 71.87 59.38 -2.89
C ARG A 222 70.90 60.49 -3.33
N VAL A 223 69.71 60.65 -2.75
CA VAL A 223 68.64 61.48 -3.36
C VAL A 223 68.87 62.96 -3.25
N GLY A 224 69.73 63.42 -2.35
CA GLY A 224 70.28 64.77 -2.46
C GLY A 224 70.80 65.01 -3.88
N ASP A 225 71.61 64.07 -4.37
CA ASP A 225 72.16 64.10 -5.74
C ASP A 225 71.16 63.59 -6.79
N PHE A 226 70.29 62.61 -6.52
CA PHE A 226 69.35 62.09 -7.53
C PHE A 226 68.17 63.03 -7.80
N PHE A 227 67.58 63.71 -6.81
CA PHE A 227 66.57 64.73 -7.10
C PHE A 227 67.20 65.97 -7.74
N GLU A 228 68.43 66.35 -7.41
CA GLU A 228 69.18 67.37 -8.17
C GLU A 228 69.51 66.91 -9.60
N MET A 229 69.89 65.65 -9.79
CA MET A 229 70.17 65.07 -11.11
C MET A 229 68.88 64.91 -11.93
N LEU A 230 67.76 64.54 -11.31
CA LEU A 230 66.45 64.43 -11.96
C LEU A 230 65.86 65.81 -12.27
N ALA A 231 66.02 66.78 -11.37
CA ALA A 231 65.65 68.17 -11.60
C ALA A 231 66.48 68.79 -12.74
N SER A 232 67.81 68.58 -12.75
CA SER A 232 68.67 69.04 -13.85
C SER A 232 68.44 68.29 -15.16
N TRP A 233 68.07 67.00 -15.11
CA TRP A 233 67.63 66.24 -16.29
C TRP A 233 66.29 66.75 -16.83
N PHE A 234 65.31 67.05 -15.96
CA PHE A 234 64.05 67.68 -16.35
C PHE A 234 64.25 69.09 -16.90
N GLU A 235 65.18 69.86 -16.32
CA GLU A 235 65.53 71.20 -16.78
C GLU A 235 66.28 71.15 -18.13
N GLY A 236 67.10 70.12 -18.33
CA GLY A 236 67.74 69.77 -19.60
C GLY A 236 66.75 69.33 -20.67
N LEU A 237 65.78 68.46 -20.34
CA LEU A 237 64.71 68.03 -21.24
C LEU A 237 63.79 69.19 -21.61
N ARG A 238 63.43 70.02 -20.63
CA ARG A 238 62.61 71.23 -20.83
C ARG A 238 63.28 72.23 -21.76
N LYS A 239 64.62 72.28 -21.80
CA LYS A 239 65.38 73.11 -22.74
C LYS A 239 65.39 72.59 -24.18
N TRP A 240 65.11 71.30 -24.41
CA TRP A 240 65.33 70.66 -25.72
C TRP A 240 64.07 70.06 -26.38
N LEU A 241 62.90 70.12 -25.75
CA LEU A 241 61.67 69.56 -26.31
C LEU A 241 60.58 70.61 -26.59
N PRO A 242 60.47 71.12 -27.84
CA PRO A 242 59.20 71.55 -28.39
C PRO A 242 58.35 70.32 -28.81
N PHE A 243 57.01 70.45 -28.72
CA PHE A 243 55.98 69.47 -29.12
C PHE A 243 55.68 68.28 -28.15
N GLY A 244 55.30 68.55 -26.90
CA GLY A 244 54.41 67.64 -26.12
C GLY A 244 54.93 66.24 -25.74
N ALA A 245 56.20 65.91 -25.98
CA ALA A 245 56.79 64.64 -25.57
C ALA A 245 57.18 64.59 -24.08
N GLY A 246 57.29 65.75 -23.41
CA GLY A 246 57.41 65.84 -21.94
C GLY A 246 56.17 65.30 -21.21
N ASP A 247 54.96 65.59 -21.73
CA ASP A 247 53.71 65.08 -21.16
C ASP A 247 53.61 63.55 -21.32
N LYS A 248 54.13 62.99 -22.41
CA LYS A 248 54.21 61.53 -22.60
C LYS A 248 55.15 60.87 -21.59
N ALA A 249 56.32 61.45 -21.34
CA ALA A 249 57.27 60.93 -20.35
C ALA A 249 56.70 61.03 -18.93
N ALA A 250 56.05 62.14 -18.58
CA ALA A 250 55.36 62.32 -17.30
C ALA A 250 54.23 61.30 -17.12
N ASN A 251 53.43 61.05 -18.15
CA ASN A 251 52.35 60.05 -18.12
C ASN A 251 52.88 58.62 -17.98
N VAL A 252 53.98 58.26 -18.65
CA VAL A 252 54.61 56.93 -18.48
C VAL A 252 55.17 56.76 -17.08
N MET A 253 55.80 57.78 -16.51
CA MET A 253 56.29 57.74 -15.13
C MET A 253 55.16 57.67 -14.12
N ALA A 254 54.07 58.43 -14.32
CA ALA A 254 52.87 58.35 -13.49
C ALA A 254 52.22 56.97 -13.56
N ALA A 255 52.13 56.37 -14.76
CA ALA A 255 51.63 55.01 -14.94
C ALA A 255 52.53 53.95 -14.26
N LEU A 256 53.85 54.09 -14.36
CA LEU A 256 54.80 53.21 -13.65
C LEU A 256 54.70 53.37 -12.13
N THR A 257 54.47 54.60 -11.64
CA THR A 257 54.32 54.90 -10.21
C THR A 257 52.99 54.34 -9.69
N SER A 258 51.92 54.48 -10.47
CA SER A 258 50.61 53.90 -10.18
C SER A 258 50.68 52.37 -10.16
N LEU A 259 51.36 51.77 -11.14
CA LEU A 259 51.55 50.32 -11.19
C LEU A 259 52.36 49.83 -9.99
N LEU A 260 53.45 50.53 -9.63
CA LEU A 260 54.24 50.20 -8.43
C LEU A 260 53.43 50.37 -7.14
N ALA A 261 52.54 51.35 -7.08
CA ALA A 261 51.72 51.62 -5.90
C ALA A 261 50.56 50.60 -5.75
N GLU A 262 49.96 50.14 -6.86
CA GLU A 262 48.84 49.20 -6.84
C GLU A 262 49.29 47.73 -6.70
N THR A 263 50.46 47.37 -7.24
CA THR A 263 50.89 45.96 -7.28
C THR A 263 51.05 45.30 -5.90
N PRO A 264 51.56 45.96 -4.83
CA PRO A 264 51.58 45.36 -3.49
C PRO A 264 50.18 45.01 -2.97
N ALA A 265 49.19 45.87 -3.23
CA ALA A 265 47.80 45.61 -2.87
C ALA A 265 47.20 44.47 -3.71
N THR A 266 47.52 44.39 -5.01
CA THR A 266 47.12 43.28 -5.87
C THR A 266 47.76 41.96 -5.45
N LEU A 267 49.04 41.95 -5.09
CA LEU A 267 49.76 40.77 -4.60
C LEU A 267 49.19 40.28 -3.27
N SER A 268 48.95 41.19 -2.33
CA SER A 268 48.29 40.87 -1.07
C SER A 268 46.87 40.35 -1.30
N GLY A 269 46.13 40.96 -2.23
CA GLY A 269 44.80 40.50 -2.63
C GLY A 269 44.80 39.11 -3.26
N LEU A 270 45.79 38.76 -4.07
CA LEU A 270 45.93 37.43 -4.68
C LEU A 270 46.32 36.37 -3.64
N ASP A 271 47.16 36.72 -2.68
CA ASP A 271 47.49 35.83 -1.56
C ASP A 271 46.23 35.53 -0.72
N VAL A 272 45.55 36.57 -0.26
CA VAL A 272 44.39 36.46 0.64
C VAL A 272 43.18 35.82 -0.05
N ASN A 273 42.87 36.19 -1.29
CA ASN A 273 41.62 35.76 -1.94
C ASN A 273 41.77 34.52 -2.82
N VAL A 274 42.99 34.16 -3.23
CA VAL A 274 43.21 33.02 -4.14
C VAL A 274 44.09 31.96 -3.49
N SER A 275 45.25 32.34 -2.95
CA SER A 275 46.21 31.37 -2.42
C SER A 275 45.70 30.74 -1.12
N GLN A 276 45.31 31.56 -0.13
CA GLN A 276 44.84 31.03 1.17
C GLN A 276 43.60 30.12 1.09
N PRO A 277 42.56 30.40 0.28
CA PRO A 277 41.45 29.46 0.12
C PRO A 277 41.86 28.16 -0.58
N LEU A 278 42.71 28.24 -1.61
CA LEU A 278 43.26 27.06 -2.27
C LEU A 278 44.13 26.25 -1.31
N ASP A 279 44.82 26.88 -0.37
CA ASP A 279 45.57 26.20 0.69
C ASP A 279 44.68 25.32 1.55
N VAL A 280 43.50 25.81 1.93
CA VAL A 280 42.52 25.05 2.72
C VAL A 280 41.96 23.88 1.91
N TRP A 281 41.57 24.10 0.66
CA TRP A 281 40.95 23.06 -0.18
C TRP A 281 41.93 21.98 -0.66
N LEU A 282 43.17 22.36 -0.93
CA LEU A 282 44.22 21.47 -1.43
C LEU A 282 45.12 20.93 -0.32
N ARG A 283 44.86 21.28 0.94
CA ARG A 283 45.61 20.73 2.09
C ARG A 283 45.57 19.21 2.04
N ARG A 284 46.73 18.57 2.17
CA ARG A 284 46.79 17.10 2.22
C ARG A 284 46.32 16.60 3.58
N ILE A 285 45.28 15.78 3.59
CA ILE A 285 44.78 15.05 4.75
C ILE A 285 44.96 13.57 4.42
N GLU A 286 45.88 12.90 5.12
CA GLU A 286 46.22 11.49 4.88
C GLU A 286 46.63 11.19 3.43
N GLY A 287 47.36 12.12 2.79
CA GLY A 287 47.86 11.95 1.43
C GLY A 287 46.91 12.40 0.32
N GLU A 288 45.65 12.72 0.63
CA GLU A 288 44.64 13.18 -0.34
C GLU A 288 44.30 14.66 -0.17
N PRO A 289 43.87 15.38 -1.23
CA PRO A 289 43.37 16.75 -1.09
C PRO A 289 42.17 16.82 -0.15
N ALA A 290 42.14 17.83 0.72
CA ALA A 290 41.06 18.03 1.68
C ALA A 290 39.69 18.13 1.02
N LEU A 291 39.60 18.76 -0.16
CA LEU A 291 38.37 18.83 -0.94
C LEU A 291 37.86 17.44 -1.32
N THR A 292 38.73 16.54 -1.76
CA THR A 292 38.36 15.16 -2.08
C THR A 292 37.82 14.45 -0.85
N ARG A 293 38.51 14.58 0.28
CA ARG A 293 38.16 13.84 1.49
C ARG A 293 36.92 14.36 2.22
N ILE A 294 36.73 15.68 2.24
CA ILE A 294 35.65 16.33 2.99
C ILE A 294 34.38 16.40 2.15
N LEU A 295 34.50 16.60 0.84
CA LEU A 295 33.35 16.81 -0.04
C LEU A 295 33.14 15.62 -0.99
N VAL A 296 34.15 15.29 -1.80
CA VAL A 296 33.93 14.36 -2.92
C VAL A 296 33.61 12.95 -2.43
N LYS A 297 34.45 12.38 -1.55
CA LYS A 297 34.26 11.03 -1.02
C LYS A 297 32.94 10.86 -0.29
N PRO A 298 32.56 11.70 0.70
CA PRO A 298 31.27 11.54 1.36
C PRO A 298 30.10 11.67 0.40
N VAL A 299 30.14 12.61 -0.55
CA VAL A 299 29.04 12.74 -1.52
C VAL A 299 28.96 11.50 -2.41
N ARG A 300 30.09 10.99 -2.92
CA ARG A 300 30.09 9.79 -3.77
C ARG A 300 29.70 8.53 -2.99
N ASP A 301 30.39 8.26 -1.89
CA ASP A 301 30.31 7.00 -1.15
C ASP A 301 29.06 6.91 -0.27
N GLU A 302 28.59 8.04 0.27
CA GLU A 302 27.41 8.07 1.14
C GLU A 302 26.16 8.54 0.40
N VAL A 303 26.21 9.65 -0.34
CA VAL A 303 24.99 10.22 -0.94
C VAL A 303 24.64 9.53 -2.24
N LEU A 304 25.56 9.45 -3.19
CA LEU A 304 25.28 8.88 -4.50
C LEU A 304 25.06 7.38 -4.44
N SER A 305 25.93 6.67 -3.69
CA SER A 305 25.78 5.24 -3.46
C SER A 305 24.45 4.87 -2.77
N ARG A 306 24.09 5.55 -1.67
CA ARG A 306 22.79 5.30 -1.01
C ARG A 306 21.62 5.72 -1.88
N GLY A 307 21.76 6.81 -2.64
CA GLY A 307 20.76 7.24 -3.62
C GLY A 307 20.46 6.15 -4.64
N ARG A 308 21.49 5.51 -5.20
CA ARG A 308 21.34 4.38 -6.13
C ARG A 308 20.67 3.19 -5.46
N MET A 309 21.11 2.84 -4.26
CA MET A 309 20.50 1.75 -3.49
C MET A 309 18.99 1.98 -3.23
N ILE A 310 18.59 3.19 -2.86
CA ILE A 310 17.18 3.54 -2.64
C ILE A 310 16.40 3.48 -3.95
N ALA A 311 17.00 3.93 -5.05
CA ALA A 311 16.39 3.87 -6.38
C ALA A 311 16.13 2.42 -6.82
N ASP A 312 17.10 1.53 -6.61
CA ASP A 312 16.98 0.09 -6.91
C ASP A 312 15.93 -0.59 -6.02
N GLN A 313 15.92 -0.24 -4.72
CA GLN A 313 14.92 -0.74 -3.77
C GLN A 313 13.51 -0.28 -4.14
N ALA A 314 13.33 0.96 -4.58
CA ALA A 314 12.05 1.49 -5.03
C ALA A 314 11.54 0.75 -6.27
N GLY A 315 12.41 0.52 -7.27
CA GLY A 315 12.08 -0.29 -8.45
C GLY A 315 11.69 -1.73 -8.08
N THR A 316 12.45 -2.35 -7.18
CA THR A 316 12.17 -3.71 -6.68
C THR A 316 10.87 -3.79 -5.87
N ALA A 317 10.57 -2.77 -5.07
CA ALA A 317 9.35 -2.71 -4.28
C ALA A 317 8.11 -2.63 -5.17
N ALA A 318 8.15 -1.79 -6.22
CA ALA A 318 7.04 -1.67 -7.17
C ALA A 318 6.79 -3.00 -7.92
N THR A 319 7.85 -3.65 -8.41
CA THR A 319 7.71 -4.96 -9.10
C THR A 319 7.22 -6.06 -8.16
N THR A 320 7.75 -6.10 -6.92
CA THR A 320 7.34 -7.09 -5.92
C THR A 320 5.88 -6.89 -5.50
N TYR A 321 5.46 -5.64 -5.32
CA TYR A 321 4.07 -5.29 -5.01
C TYR A 321 3.12 -5.75 -6.12
N GLU A 322 3.44 -5.45 -7.37
CA GLU A 322 2.59 -5.83 -8.49
C GLU A 322 2.49 -7.36 -8.63
N ALA A 323 3.63 -8.06 -8.56
CA ALA A 323 3.70 -9.52 -8.71
C ALA A 323 3.10 -10.28 -7.52
N SER A 324 3.33 -9.82 -6.29
CA SER A 324 2.99 -10.59 -5.08
C SER A 324 1.65 -10.22 -4.46
N LEU A 325 1.16 -9.00 -4.69
CA LEU A 325 -0.05 -8.48 -4.03
C LEU A 325 -1.10 -8.05 -5.03
N ALA A 326 -0.79 -7.10 -5.91
CA ALA A 326 -1.81 -6.48 -6.76
C ALA A 326 -2.39 -7.47 -7.78
N ALA A 327 -1.55 -8.17 -8.56
CA ALA A 327 -2.02 -9.12 -9.56
C ALA A 327 -2.77 -10.32 -8.94
N PRO A 328 -2.25 -11.00 -7.89
CA PRO A 328 -2.98 -12.09 -7.24
C PRO A 328 -4.32 -11.65 -6.63
N ALA A 329 -4.37 -10.45 -6.02
CA ALA A 329 -5.61 -9.94 -5.44
C ALA A 329 -6.65 -9.62 -6.52
N ARG A 330 -6.26 -8.97 -7.63
CA ARG A 330 -7.17 -8.74 -8.76
C ARG A 330 -7.68 -10.05 -9.35
N ALA A 331 -6.82 -11.06 -9.50
CA ALA A 331 -7.23 -12.39 -9.96
C ALA A 331 -8.21 -13.08 -9.00
N ALA A 332 -7.97 -12.99 -7.69
CA ALA A 332 -8.88 -13.54 -6.67
C ALA A 332 -10.25 -12.84 -6.68
N LEU A 333 -10.27 -11.51 -6.83
CA LEU A 333 -11.50 -10.73 -6.94
C LEU A 333 -12.29 -11.08 -8.21
N ALA A 334 -11.62 -11.20 -9.35
CA ALA A 334 -12.24 -11.62 -10.60
C ALA A 334 -12.84 -13.04 -10.50
N ASN A 335 -12.11 -13.99 -9.90
CA ASN A 335 -12.61 -15.36 -9.66
C ASN A 335 -13.84 -15.36 -8.73
N ARG A 336 -13.82 -14.53 -7.67
CA ARG A 336 -14.96 -14.38 -6.77
C ARG A 336 -16.19 -13.83 -7.49
N GLN A 337 -16.02 -12.81 -8.35
CA GLN A 337 -17.12 -12.27 -9.15
C GLN A 337 -17.70 -13.33 -10.12
N ALA A 338 -16.84 -14.11 -10.78
CA ALA A 338 -17.28 -15.21 -11.64
C ALA A 338 -18.08 -16.28 -10.88
N LEU A 339 -17.61 -16.67 -9.69
CA LEU A 339 -18.33 -17.62 -8.83
C LEU A 339 -19.70 -17.08 -8.38
N ARG A 340 -19.79 -15.79 -8.04
CA ARG A 340 -21.09 -15.16 -7.72
C ARG A 340 -22.06 -15.28 -8.88
N GLN A 341 -21.60 -15.00 -10.10
CA GLN A 341 -22.45 -15.10 -11.28
C GLN A 341 -22.93 -16.54 -11.49
N GLN A 342 -22.03 -17.52 -11.36
CA GLN A 342 -22.40 -18.94 -11.45
C GLN A 342 -23.42 -19.36 -10.40
N ILE A 343 -23.30 -18.86 -9.15
CA ILE A 343 -24.26 -19.14 -8.07
C ILE A 343 -25.64 -18.54 -8.41
N ILE A 344 -25.68 -17.30 -8.91
CA ILE A 344 -26.93 -16.64 -9.33
C ILE A 344 -27.59 -17.42 -10.47
N ASP A 345 -26.82 -17.80 -11.48
CA ASP A 345 -27.30 -18.56 -12.64
C ASP A 345 -27.83 -19.94 -12.21
N TYR A 346 -27.11 -20.64 -11.33
CA TYR A 346 -27.51 -21.92 -10.78
C TYR A 346 -28.83 -21.83 -10.00
N ARG A 347 -29.00 -20.80 -9.16
CA ARG A 347 -30.26 -20.57 -8.44
C ARG A 347 -31.43 -20.28 -9.37
N THR A 348 -31.20 -19.44 -10.37
CA THR A 348 -32.21 -19.12 -11.39
C THR A 348 -32.65 -20.36 -12.15
N GLN A 349 -31.73 -21.25 -12.51
CA GLN A 349 -32.03 -22.51 -13.18
C GLN A 349 -32.79 -23.50 -12.29
N ASN A 350 -32.50 -23.56 -10.99
CA ASN A 350 -33.08 -24.53 -10.08
C ASN A 350 -34.28 -24.00 -9.27
N GLN A 351 -34.72 -22.76 -9.50
CA GLN A 351 -35.79 -22.08 -8.76
C GLN A 351 -35.59 -22.11 -7.24
N VAL A 352 -34.35 -21.87 -6.78
CA VAL A 352 -33.99 -21.85 -5.34
C VAL A 352 -33.63 -20.45 -4.89
#